data_AF-A0A3C0K7P8-F1
#
_entry.id   AF-A0A3C0K7P8-F1
#
_cell.length_a   1.000
_cell.length_b   1.000
_cell.length_c   1.000
_cell.angle_alpha   90.00
_cell.angle_beta   90.00
_cell.angle_gamma   90.00
#
_symmetry.space_group_name_H-M   'P 1'
#
loop_
_entity.id
_entity.type
_entity.pdbx_description
1 polymer ?
#
loop_
_entity_poly.entity_id
_entity_poly.type
_entity_poly.pdbx_seq_one_letter_code
_entity_poly.pdbx_strand_id
1 'polypeptide(L)' 'QTHGGFGFACEYDIERKFRETRLYQVAPVSTNMVYAYIAEHVLGLPRSY' A
#
# COMPACT_ATOMS: atom_id res chain seq x y z
N GLN A 1 -2.29 -15.41 4.90
CA GLN A 1 -1.02 -15.54 5.64
C GLN A 1 -0.61 -17.00 5.55
N THR A 2 0.35 -17.34 4.69
CA THR A 2 0.65 -18.74 4.35
C THR A 2 1.74 -19.35 5.24
N HIS A 3 2.57 -18.51 5.88
CA HIS A 3 3.72 -18.96 6.69
C HIS A 3 3.43 -19.16 8.18
N GLY A 4 2.20 -18.91 8.66
CA GLY A 4 1.85 -19.03 10.08
C GLY A 4 2.84 -18.31 11.01
N GLY A 5 3.17 -18.91 12.16
CA GLY A 5 4.16 -18.38 13.11
C GLY A 5 5.58 -18.25 12.55
N PHE A 6 5.94 -19.03 11.52
CA PHE A 6 7.24 -18.93 10.85
C PHE A 6 7.39 -17.66 10.01
N GLY A 7 6.31 -16.90 9.79
CA GLY A 7 6.39 -15.59 9.15
C GLY A 7 7.13 -14.53 9.96
N PHE A 8 7.33 -14.74 11.27
CA PHE A 8 8.11 -13.89 12.17
C PHE A 8 9.53 -14.41 12.44
N ALA A 9 9.85 -15.60 11.93
CA ALA A 9 11.14 -16.22 12.14
C ALA A 9 12.19 -15.51 11.27
N CYS A 10 13.34 -15.15 11.84
CA CYS A 10 14.39 -14.40 11.16
C CYS A 10 15.01 -15.19 9.99
N GLU A 11 14.82 -16.50 9.93
CA GLU A 11 15.38 -17.39 8.92
C GLU A 11 14.87 -17.11 7.50
N TYR A 12 13.70 -16.48 7.35
CA TYR A 12 13.10 -16.21 6.04
C TYR A 12 12.96 -14.72 5.70
N ASP A 13 13.30 -13.80 6.62
CA ASP A 13 13.20 -12.33 6.43
C ASP A 13 11.81 -11.81 5.97
N ILE A 14 10.77 -12.64 6.06
CA ILE A 14 9.42 -12.31 5.55
C ILE A 14 8.83 -11.13 6.33
N GLU A 15 9.03 -11.09 7.64
CA GLU A 15 8.58 -9.99 8.50
C GLU A 15 9.17 -8.64 8.04
N ARG A 16 10.46 -8.62 7.72
CA ARG A 16 11.15 -7.43 7.22
C ARG A 16 10.55 -6.94 5.91
N LYS A 17 10.37 -7.83 4.93
CA LYS A 17 9.78 -7.47 3.64
C LYS A 17 8.32 -7.05 3.77
N PHE A 18 7.57 -7.66 4.68
CA PHE A 18 6.20 -7.27 4.97
C PHE A 18 6.12 -5.86 5.56
N ARG A 19 7.05 -5.48 6.44
CA ARG A 19 7.14 -4.10 6.97
C ARG A 19 7.57 -3.08 5.91
N GLU A 20 8.61 -3.40 5.14
CA GLU A 20 9.14 -2.50 4.09
C GLU A 20 8.06 -2.19 3.03
N THR A 21 7.30 -3.20 2.60
CA THR A 21 6.25 -3.02 1.59
C THR A 21 5.04 -2.24 2.08
N ARG A 22 4.75 -2.25 3.38
CA ARG A 22 3.67 -1.44 3.97
C ARG A 22 3.90 0.07 3.86
N LEU A 23 5.15 0.53 3.76
CA LEU A 23 5.46 1.96 3.56
C LEU A 23 4.79 2.51 2.30
N TYR A 24 4.69 1.70 1.25
CA TYR A 24 4.09 2.09 -0.04
C TYR A 24 2.58 2.32 0.00
N GLN A 25 1.91 1.97 1.11
CA GLN A 25 0.49 2.31 1.30
C GLN A 25 0.28 3.77 1.68
N VAL A 26 1.31 4.44 2.20
CA VAL A 26 1.24 5.80 2.72
C VAL A 26 2.11 6.76 1.90
N ALA A 27 3.31 6.34 1.53
CA ALA A 27 4.30 7.16 0.85
C ALA A 27 4.82 6.49 -0.44
N PRO A 28 5.30 7.24 -1.45
CA PRO A 28 5.33 8.71 -1.53
C PRO A 28 3.96 9.32 -1.88
N VAL A 29 3.04 8.52 -2.40
CA VAL A 29 1.69 8.94 -2.79
C VAL A 29 0.71 7.98 -2.13
N SER A 30 -0.25 8.52 -1.38
CA SER A 30 -1.28 7.70 -0.75
C SER A 30 -2.27 7.19 -1.78
N THR A 31 -2.91 6.06 -1.50
CA THR A 31 -3.96 5.50 -2.37
C THR A 31 -5.10 6.50 -2.60
N ASN A 32 -5.41 7.35 -1.62
CA ASN A 32 -6.44 8.38 -1.76
C ASN A 32 -6.11 9.42 -2.84
N MET A 33 -4.83 9.80 -2.96
CA MET A 33 -4.38 10.72 -4.02
C MET A 33 -4.48 10.07 -5.40
N VAL A 34 -4.21 8.76 -5.49
CA VAL A 34 -4.40 7.99 -6.73
C VAL A 34 -5.89 7.92 -7.10
N TYR A 35 -6.77 7.66 -6.14
CA TYR A 35 -8.22 7.66 -6.39
C TYR A 35 -8.74 9.04 -6.81
N ALA A 36 -8.27 10.11 -6.17
CA ALA A 36 -8.62 11.48 -6.56
C ALA A 36 -8.19 11.78 -8.01
N TYR A 37 -6.99 11.36 -8.41
CA TYR A 37 -6.53 11.49 -9.81
C TYR A 37 -7.43 10.76 -10.79
N ILE A 38 -7.79 9.49 -10.50
CA ILE A 38 -8.68 8.71 -11.36
C ILE A 38 -10.06 9.37 -11.45
N ALA A 39 -10.62 9.84 -10.33
CA ALA A 39 -11.90 10.51 -10.29
C ALA A 39 -11.93 11.78 -11.16
N GLU A 40 -10.92 12.66 -11.03
CA GLU A 40 -10.85 13.93 -11.76
C GLU A 40 -10.45 13.74 -13.23
N HIS A 41 -9.42 12.94 -13.51
CA HIS A 41 -8.78 12.90 -14.84
C HIS A 41 -9.32 11.79 -15.75
N VAL A 42 -9.72 10.65 -15.18
CA VAL A 42 -10.20 9.50 -15.97
C VAL A 42 -11.73 9.51 -16.03
N LEU A 43 -12.39 9.81 -14.91
CA LEU A 43 -13.85 9.76 -14.80
C LEU A 43 -14.54 11.13 -14.99
N GLY A 44 -13.78 12.24 -15.01
CA GLY A 44 -14.32 13.58 -15.24
C GLY A 44 -15.23 14.11 -14.11
N LEU A 45 -15.10 13.56 -12.90
CA LEU A 45 -15.88 14.01 -11.75
C LEU A 45 -15.32 15.34 -11.22
N PRO A 46 -16.18 16.24 -10.69
CA PRO A 46 -15.71 17.47 -10.08
C PRO A 46 -14.84 17.16 -8.87
N ARG A 47 -13.74 17.91 -8.72
CA ARG A 47 -12.78 17.74 -7.63
C ARG A 47 -13.46 17.91 -6.27
N SER A 48 -13.37 16.87 -5.44
CA SER A 48 -13.81 16.88 -4.04
C SER A 48 -12.59 17.07 -3.13
N TYR A 49 -12.72 17.92 -2.10
CA TYR A 49 -11.64 18.26 -1.15
C TYR A 49 -11.43 17.13 -0.13
#